data_AF-A0AAW8KNN3-F1
#
_entry.id   AF-A0AAW8KNN3-F1
#
_cell.length_a   1.000
_cell.length_b   1.000
_cell.length_c   1.000
_cell.angle_alpha   90.00
_cell.angle_beta   90.00
_cell.angle_gamma   90.00
#
_symmetry.space_group_name_H-M   'P 1'
#
loop_
_entity.id
_entity.type
_entity.pdbx_description
1 polymer ?
#
loop_
_entity_poly.entity_id
_entity_poly.type
_entity_poly.pdbx_seq_one_letter_code
_entity_poly.pdbx_strand_id
1 'polypeptide(L)'
;DQVTLEDIERWQPKYLVIGPGPCSPSEAGISIPAINHFAGKIPLLGVCLGHQSIGQAFGGKIVRAKTVMHGRLSDMYHSNKGIFSNIPSPLSATRN
;
A
#
# COMPACT_ATOMS: atom_id res chain seq x y z
N ASP A 1 3.18 -19.28 -6.53
CA ASP A 1 2.20 -19.54 -5.46
C ASP A 1 1.09 -18.52 -5.46
N GLN A 2 -0.17 -18.95 -5.57
CA GLN A 2 -1.35 -18.09 -5.51
C GLN A 2 -2.07 -18.37 -4.18
N VAL A 3 -1.96 -17.45 -3.22
CA VAL A 3 -2.75 -17.48 -1.98
C VAL A 3 -4.17 -17.02 -2.34
N THR A 4 -5.22 -17.76 -1.98
CA THR A 4 -6.60 -17.32 -2.26
C THR A 4 -7.18 -16.50 -1.11
N LEU A 5 -8.33 -15.86 -1.34
CA LEU A 5 -9.04 -15.13 -0.28
C LEU A 5 -9.47 -16.07 0.85
N GLU A 6 -9.87 -17.31 0.52
CA GLU A 6 -10.30 -18.29 1.51
C GLU A 6 -9.15 -18.71 2.42
N ASP A 7 -7.93 -18.82 1.88
CA ASP A 7 -6.73 -19.11 2.67
C ASP A 7 -6.47 -18.01 3.70
N ILE A 8 -6.58 -16.74 3.27
CA ILE A 8 -6.37 -15.58 4.15
C ILE A 8 -7.47 -15.51 5.21
N GLU A 9 -8.73 -15.81 4.86
CA GLU A 9 -9.83 -15.85 5.83
C GLU A 9 -9.62 -16.95 6.88
N ARG A 10 -9.12 -18.12 6.47
CA ARG A 10 -8.79 -19.22 7.40
C ARG A 10 -7.68 -18.86 8.36
N TRP A 11 -6.73 -18.02 7.94
CA TRP A 11 -5.63 -17.58 8.80
C TRP A 11 -6.03 -16.53 9.83
N GLN A 12 -7.23 -15.93 9.70
CA GLN A 12 -7.75 -14.89 10.58
C GLN A 12 -6.68 -13.83 10.95
N PRO A 13 -6.04 -13.19 9.96
CA PRO A 13 -4.98 -12.24 10.22
C PRO A 13 -5.52 -11.02 10.97
N LYS A 14 -4.74 -10.52 11.94
CA LYS A 14 -5.07 -9.27 12.63
C LYS A 14 -4.80 -8.03 11.78
N TYR A 15 -3.89 -8.13 10.82
CA TYR A 15 -3.45 -7.04 9.94
C TYR A 15 -3.08 -7.60 8.57
N LEU A 16 -3.37 -6.85 7.50
CA LEU A 16 -2.94 -7.20 6.15
C LEU A 16 -1.90 -6.19 5.65
N VAL A 17 -0.70 -6.67 5.34
CA VAL A 17 0.38 -5.85 4.79
C VAL A 17 0.60 -6.23 3.33
N ILE A 18 0.50 -5.26 2.44
CA ILE A 18 0.63 -5.43 1.00
C ILE A 18 1.96 -4.81 0.58
N GLY A 19 2.94 -5.67 0.35
CA GLY A 19 4.31 -5.27 0.04
C GLY A 19 4.54 -4.92 -1.44
N PRO A 20 5.78 -4.49 -1.77
CA PRO A 20 6.20 -4.31 -3.15
C PRO A 20 6.30 -5.67 -3.87
N GLY A 21 5.53 -5.86 -4.93
CA GLY A 21 5.69 -6.99 -5.85
C GLY A 21 6.50 -6.59 -7.09
N PRO A 22 7.07 -7.52 -7.86
CA PRO A 22 7.80 -7.22 -9.10
C PRO A 22 6.90 -6.74 -10.27
N CYS A 23 5.58 -6.70 -10.10
CA CYS A 23 4.63 -6.44 -11.19
C CYS A 23 3.63 -5.32 -10.86
N SER A 24 3.02 -4.75 -11.89
CA SER A 24 2.11 -3.61 -11.80
C SER A 24 0.87 -3.89 -10.91
N PRO A 25 0.16 -2.86 -10.37
CA PRO A 25 -1.02 -3.07 -9.53
C PRO A 25 -2.11 -3.91 -10.22
N SER A 26 -2.17 -3.82 -11.56
CA SER A 26 -3.08 -4.57 -12.43
C SER A 26 -2.74 -6.06 -12.54
N GLU A 27 -1.48 -6.43 -12.32
CA GLU A 27 -0.98 -7.81 -12.34
C GLU A 27 -0.87 -8.41 -10.93
N ALA A 28 -1.07 -7.60 -9.89
CA ALA A 28 -1.15 -8.04 -8.50
C ALA A 28 -2.50 -8.73 -8.24
N GLY A 29 -2.70 -9.88 -8.89
CA GLY A 29 -4.00 -10.53 -9.07
C GLY A 29 -4.85 -10.70 -7.81
N ILE A 30 -4.25 -11.11 -6.69
CA ILE A 30 -5.00 -11.31 -5.43
C ILE A 30 -5.09 -10.04 -4.58
N SER A 31 -4.25 -9.04 -4.85
CA SER A 31 -4.09 -7.87 -3.96
C SER A 31 -5.32 -6.98 -3.97
N ILE A 32 -5.85 -6.64 -5.16
CA ILE A 32 -7.07 -5.81 -5.25
C ILE A 32 -8.30 -6.53 -4.68
N PRO A 33 -8.58 -7.80 -5.04
CA PRO A 33 -9.65 -8.56 -4.40
C PRO A 33 -9.49 -8.68 -2.89
N ALA A 34 -8.27 -8.91 -2.39
CA ALA A 34 -8.01 -8.99 -0.95
C ALA A 34 -8.25 -7.65 -0.26
N ILE A 35 -7.79 -6.53 -0.84
CA ILE A 35 -8.09 -5.20 -0.30
C ILE A 35 -9.60 -4.99 -0.21
N ASN A 36 -10.34 -5.26 -1.28
CA ASN A 36 -11.78 -5.06 -1.30
C ASN A 36 -12.51 -5.95 -0.28
N HIS A 37 -12.05 -7.19 -0.10
CA HIS A 37 -12.69 -8.14 0.80
C HIS A 37 -12.40 -7.89 2.29
N PHE A 38 -11.17 -7.43 2.59
CA PHE A 38 -10.69 -7.21 3.95
C PHE A 38 -10.79 -5.74 4.41
N ALA A 39 -11.03 -4.81 3.49
CA ALA A 39 -11.32 -3.41 3.80
C ALA A 39 -12.50 -3.29 4.77
N GLY A 40 -12.28 -2.59 5.88
CA GLY A 40 -13.29 -2.42 6.94
C GLY A 40 -13.43 -3.61 7.90
N LYS A 41 -12.81 -4.76 7.61
CA LYS A 41 -12.76 -5.92 8.53
C LYS A 41 -11.49 -5.91 9.38
N ILE A 42 -10.34 -5.70 8.73
CA ILE A 42 -9.02 -5.67 9.38
C ILE A 42 -8.22 -4.46 8.88
N PRO A 43 -7.29 -3.92 9.68
CA PRO A 43 -6.45 -2.81 9.24
C PRO A 43 -5.52 -3.24 8.09
N LEU A 44 -5.43 -2.38 7.08
CA LEU A 44 -4.65 -2.59 5.86
C LEU A 44 -3.46 -1.62 5.81
N LEU A 45 -2.28 -2.12 5.45
CA LEU A 45 -1.08 -1.30 5.20
C LEU A 45 -0.50 -1.63 3.82
N GLY A 46 -0.46 -0.65 2.92
CA GLY A 46 0.14 -0.80 1.60
C GLY A 46 1.49 -0.10 1.50
N VAL A 47 2.51 -0.80 1.00
CA VAL A 47 3.85 -0.26 0.79
C VAL A 47 4.18 -0.25 -0.71
N CYS A 48 4.65 0.89 -1.23
CA CYS A 48 4.99 1.07 -2.65
C CYS A 48 3.81 0.71 -3.58
N LEU A 49 3.89 -0.40 -4.32
CA LEU A 49 2.81 -0.89 -5.16
C LEU A 49 1.55 -1.23 -4.36
N GLY A 50 1.69 -1.73 -3.12
CA GLY A 50 0.55 -1.98 -2.25
C GLY A 50 -0.25 -0.71 -1.93
N HIS A 51 0.43 0.44 -1.80
CA HIS A 51 -0.26 1.73 -1.62
C HIS A 51 -1.05 2.11 -2.88
N GLN A 52 -0.47 1.89 -4.06
CA GLN A 52 -1.15 2.12 -5.34
C GLN A 52 -2.35 1.19 -5.52
N SER A 53 -2.21 -0.10 -5.18
CA SER A 53 -3.30 -1.06 -5.23
C SER A 53 -4.44 -0.70 -4.29
N ILE A 54 -4.15 -0.20 -3.08
CA ILE A 54 -5.18 0.33 -2.16
C ILE A 54 -5.90 1.52 -2.80
N GLY A 55 -5.15 2.49 -3.31
CA GLY A 55 -5.74 3.64 -4.01
C GLY A 55 -6.66 3.20 -5.14
N GLN A 56 -6.22 2.26 -5.98
CA GLN A 56 -6.99 1.73 -7.10
C GLN A 56 -8.24 0.94 -6.66
N ALA A 57 -8.13 0.13 -5.60
CA ALA A 57 -9.24 -0.64 -5.04
C ALA A 57 -10.38 0.29 -4.54
N PHE A 58 -10.04 1.44 -3.98
CA PHE A 58 -11.00 2.47 -3.56
C PHE A 58 -11.38 3.47 -4.67
N GLY A 59 -11.07 3.17 -5.95
CA GLY A 59 -11.46 4.00 -7.10
C GLY A 59 -10.51 5.17 -7.43
N GLY A 60 -9.36 5.25 -6.77
CA GLY A 60 -8.29 6.19 -7.08
C GLY A 60 -7.58 5.87 -8.40
N LYS A 61 -7.14 6.91 -9.12
CA LYS A 61 -6.38 6.75 -10.36
C LYS A 61 -4.89 6.78 -10.08
N ILE A 62 -4.19 5.71 -10.42
CA ILE A 62 -2.73 5.66 -10.37
C ILE A 62 -2.18 6.25 -11.67
N VAL A 63 -1.69 7.47 -11.58
CA VAL A 63 -1.11 8.21 -12.71
C VAL A 63 0.39 8.34 -12.53
N ARG A 64 1.13 8.32 -13.64
CA ARG A 64 2.57 8.58 -13.61
C ARG A 64 2.85 9.99 -13.12
N ALA A 65 3.78 10.12 -12.18
CA ALA A 65 4.26 11.43 -11.76
C ALA A 65 4.93 12.15 -12.94
N LYS A 66 4.79 13.48 -12.99
CA LYS A 66 5.39 14.32 -14.04
C LYS A 66 6.92 14.30 -14.03
N THR A 67 7.54 13.87 -12.93
CA THR A 67 8.99 13.81 -12.77
C THR A 67 9.34 12.50 -12.06
N VAL A 68 10.26 11.74 -12.66
CA VAL A 68 10.80 10.53 -12.06
C VAL A 68 11.77 10.96 -10.96
N MET A 69 11.34 10.83 -9.72
CA MET A 69 12.14 11.17 -8.53
C MET A 69 12.85 9.91 -8.04
N HIS A 70 13.68 9.27 -8.86
CA HIS A 70 14.38 8.04 -8.46
C HIS A 70 15.61 8.38 -7.62
N GLY A 71 15.70 7.83 -6.40
CA GLY A 71 16.93 7.84 -5.59
C GLY A 71 17.31 9.16 -4.93
N ARG A 72 16.39 10.14 -4.81
CA ARG A 72 16.62 11.37 -4.04
C ARG A 72 15.89 11.34 -2.70
N LEU A 73 16.65 11.58 -1.63
CA LEU A 73 16.09 11.90 -0.32
C LEU A 73 15.14 13.09 -0.47
N SER A 74 13.90 12.90 -0.06
CA SER A 74 12.87 13.92 -0.11
C SER A 74 12.27 14.10 1.26
N ASP A 75 12.00 15.34 1.62
CA ASP A 75 11.28 15.67 2.84
C ASP A 75 9.81 15.28 2.70
N MET A 76 9.39 14.29 3.49
CA MET A 76 8.01 13.84 3.55
C MET A 76 7.29 14.53 4.70
N TYR A 77 6.37 15.41 4.34
CA TYR A 77 5.47 16.05 5.28
C TYR A 77 4.30 15.11 5.58
N HIS A 78 3.95 14.98 6.86
CA HIS A 78 2.83 14.16 7.31
C HIS A 78 2.04 14.90 8.39
N SER A 79 0.77 14.55 8.56
CA SER A 79 -0.14 15.22 9.50
C SER A 79 -0.09 14.65 10.93
N ASN A 80 0.99 13.94 11.28
CA ASN A 80 1.16 13.25 12.56
C ASN A 80 -0.02 12.31 12.94
N LYS A 81 -0.63 11.64 11.96
CA LYS A 81 -1.80 10.77 12.14
C LYS A 81 -1.48 9.33 11.75
N GLY A 82 -2.18 8.38 12.37
CA GLY A 82 -2.07 6.94 12.06
C GLY A 82 -0.64 6.43 12.29
N ILE A 83 -0.08 5.76 11.28
CA ILE A 83 1.28 5.20 11.32
C ILE A 83 2.39 6.26 11.46
N PHE A 84 2.07 7.53 11.18
CA PHE A 84 3.00 8.65 11.33
C PHE A 84 2.84 9.40 12.65
N SER A 85 2.09 8.84 13.61
CA SER A 85 1.99 9.41 14.94
C SER A 85 3.35 9.35 15.65
N ASN A 86 3.73 10.45 16.29
CA ASN A 86 5.01 10.63 17.00
C ASN A 86 6.28 10.56 16.13
N ILE A 87 6.14 10.64 14.80
CA ILE A 87 7.29 10.77 13.89
C ILE A 87 7.59 12.26 13.67
N PRO A 88 8.86 12.70 13.69
CA PRO A 88 9.23 14.07 13.34
C PRO A 88 8.88 14.38 11.88
N SER A 89 8.28 15.56 11.65
CA SER A 89 8.02 16.08 10.30
C SER A 89 8.91 17.30 10.04
N PRO A 90 9.66 17.35 8.92
CA PRO A 90 9.66 16.37 7.82
C PRO A 90 10.44 15.09 8.14
N LEU A 91 9.93 13.97 7.61
CA LEU A 91 10.64 12.69 7.60
C LEU A 91 11.48 12.59 6.33
N SER A 92 12.80 12.40 6.44
CA SER A 92 13.65 12.14 5.28
C SER A 92 13.46 10.70 4.80
N ALA A 93 12.83 10.54 3.64
CA ALA A 93 12.59 9.24 3.01
C ALA A 93 12.92 9.29 1.51
N THR A 94 13.37 8.17 0.97
CA THR A 94 13.64 8.03 -0.47
C THR A 94 12.32 7.95 -1.23
N ARG A 95 12.10 8.85 -2.18
CA ARG A 95 11.06 8.69 -3.21
C ARG A 95 11.64 7.88 -4.37
N ASN A 96 10.81 7.04 -4.97
CA ASN A 96 11.13 6.22 -6.15
C ASN A 96 10.06 6.42 -7.22
#